data_AF-A0A7Y8NY74-F1
#
_entry.id   AF-A0A7Y8NY74-F1
#
_cell.length_a   1.000
_cell.length_b   1.000
_cell.length_c   1.000
_cell.angle_alpha   90.00
_cell.angle_beta   90.00
_cell.angle_gamma   90.00
#
_symmetry.space_group_name_H-M   'P 1'
#
loop_
_entity.id
_entity.type
_entity.pdbx_description
1 polymer ?
#
loop_
_entity_poly.entity_id
_entity_poly.type
_entity_poly.pdbx_seq_one_letter_code
_entity_poly.pdbx_strand_id
1 'polypeptide(L)'
;MLNEPQKEEEAMQKYTEEKTALEDIQNEAINISIDHMLSDKEEESNGAQNKIYLYIVFIVILSLVIVILFYRHNRALRQTKDEFKSEALLLKSRINDSFDELVGLAKKNDSTFLVRFQEIYPDFCPRLLEINPKLGASELTFCAMIKLNFTSKEIAEYTFIQHKSVQQKKHRLRKKLNVPTEQELFIFFDSL
;
A
#
# COMPACT_ATOMS: atom_id res chain seq x y z
N MET A 1 -79.47 -41.66 -71.30
CA MET A 1 -79.69 -41.32 -69.88
C MET A 1 -78.37 -41.55 -69.18
N LEU A 2 -77.59 -40.50 -68.90
CA LEU A 2 -76.43 -40.65 -68.01
C LEU A 2 -76.98 -41.06 -66.64
N ASN A 3 -76.47 -42.15 -66.09
CA ASN A 3 -76.89 -42.70 -64.81
C ASN A 3 -76.51 -41.68 -63.71
N GLU A 4 -77.49 -41.19 -62.95
CA GLU A 4 -77.34 -40.18 -61.87
C GLU A 4 -76.07 -40.35 -60.98
N PRO A 5 -75.62 -41.56 -60.59
CA PRO A 5 -74.43 -41.72 -59.75
C PRO A 5 -73.10 -41.24 -60.38
N GLN A 6 -72.94 -41.28 -61.70
CA GLN A 6 -71.66 -40.90 -62.35
C GLN A 6 -71.44 -39.38 -62.36
N LYS A 7 -72.51 -38.58 -62.44
CA LYS A 7 -72.41 -37.12 -62.40
C LYS A 7 -72.10 -36.61 -61.00
N GLU A 8 -72.60 -37.31 -59.97
CA GLU A 8 -72.30 -36.99 -58.58
C GLU A 8 -70.83 -37.25 -58.25
N GLU A 9 -70.27 -38.36 -58.76
CA GLU A 9 -68.85 -38.70 -58.58
C GLU A 9 -67.91 -37.68 -59.25
N GLU A 10 -68.21 -37.27 -60.49
CA GLU A 10 -67.42 -36.25 -61.21
C GLU A 10 -67.51 -34.87 -60.52
N ALA A 11 -68.69 -34.49 -60.02
CA ALA A 11 -68.85 -33.26 -59.25
C ALA A 11 -68.08 -33.31 -57.91
N MET A 12 -68.07 -34.47 -57.25
CA MET A 12 -67.35 -34.68 -56.00
C MET A 12 -65.83 -34.67 -56.19
N GLN A 13 -65.34 -35.24 -57.29
CA GLN A 13 -63.93 -35.19 -57.65
C GLN A 13 -63.48 -33.76 -57.92
N LYS A 14 -64.22 -33.01 -58.74
CA LYS A 14 -63.91 -31.61 -59.06
C LYS A 14 -63.90 -30.72 -57.81
N TYR A 15 -64.86 -30.94 -56.90
CA TYR A 15 -64.90 -30.24 -55.61
C TYR A 15 -63.69 -30.58 -54.73
N THR A 16 -63.24 -31.84 -54.74
CA THR A 16 -62.07 -32.28 -53.96
C THR A 16 -60.77 -31.69 -54.51
N GLU A 17 -60.61 -31.65 -55.83
CA GLU A 17 -59.48 -31.02 -56.51
C GLU A 17 -59.40 -29.52 -56.22
N GLU A 18 -60.53 -28.79 -56.34
CA GLU A 18 -60.59 -27.35 -56.03
C GLU A 18 -60.29 -27.07 -54.56
N LYS A 19 -60.83 -27.89 -53.65
CA LYS A 19 -60.56 -27.79 -52.21
C LYS A 19 -59.08 -28.02 -51.89
N THR A 20 -58.46 -29.03 -52.51
CA THR A 20 -57.04 -29.35 -52.31
C THR A 20 -56.15 -28.24 -52.83
N ALA A 21 -56.44 -27.70 -54.03
CA ALA A 21 -55.73 -26.56 -54.59
C ALA A 21 -55.85 -25.30 -53.70
N LEU A 22 -57.02 -25.07 -53.08
CA LEU A 22 -57.21 -23.96 -52.14
C LEU A 22 -56.41 -24.16 -50.85
N GLU A 23 -56.36 -25.38 -50.32
CA GLU A 23 -55.56 -25.74 -49.15
C GLU A 23 -54.06 -25.58 -49.42
N ASP A 24 -53.58 -25.97 -50.60
CA ASP A 24 -52.19 -25.79 -51.01
C ASP A 24 -51.78 -24.31 -51.10
N ILE A 25 -52.62 -23.47 -51.71
CA ILE A 25 -52.40 -22.02 -51.79
C ILE A 25 -52.39 -21.39 -50.39
N GLN A 26 -53.29 -21.82 -49.49
CA GLN A 26 -53.31 -21.33 -48.10
C GLN A 26 -52.06 -21.75 -47.33
N ASN A 27 -51.64 -23.01 -47.48
CA ASN A 27 -50.44 -23.53 -46.82
C ASN A 27 -49.17 -22.83 -47.33
N GLU A 28 -49.08 -22.54 -48.62
CA GLU A 28 -47.99 -21.77 -49.22
C GLU A 28 -47.94 -20.35 -48.65
N ALA A 29 -49.07 -19.66 -48.59
CA ALA A 29 -49.15 -18.32 -48.00
C ALA A 29 -48.77 -18.30 -46.51
N ILE A 30 -49.18 -19.33 -45.75
CA ILE A 30 -48.80 -19.50 -44.34
C ILE A 30 -47.29 -19.72 -44.21
N ASN A 31 -46.70 -20.58 -45.05
CA ASN A 31 -45.26 -20.86 -45.01
C ASN A 31 -44.42 -19.62 -45.36
N ILE A 32 -44.82 -18.84 -46.36
CA ILE A 32 -44.15 -17.58 -46.72
C ILE A 32 -44.23 -16.57 -45.56
N SER A 33 -45.39 -16.47 -44.91
CA SER A 33 -45.58 -15.61 -43.74
C SER A 33 -44.70 -16.04 -42.57
N ILE A 34 -44.60 -17.35 -42.31
CA ILE A 34 -43.72 -17.90 -41.28
C ILE A 34 -42.26 -17.57 -41.58
N ASP A 35 -41.82 -17.76 -42.83
CA ASP A 35 -40.43 -17.48 -43.24
C ASP A 35 -40.07 -16.00 -43.06
N HIS A 36 -40.95 -15.08 -43.48
CA HIS A 36 -40.76 -13.64 -43.25
C HIS A 36 -40.70 -13.30 -41.75
N MET A 37 -41.59 -13.87 -40.93
CA MET A 37 -41.58 -13.67 -39.48
C MET A 37 -40.33 -14.24 -38.79
N LEU A 38 -39.76 -15.33 -39.33
CA LEU A 38 -38.51 -15.90 -38.83
C LEU A 38 -37.32 -15.03 -39.21
N SER A 39 -37.27 -14.57 -40.47
CA SER A 39 -36.22 -13.67 -40.96
C SER A 39 -36.21 -12.32 -40.21
N ASP A 40 -37.37 -11.71 -39.99
CA ASP A 40 -37.50 -10.47 -39.20
C ASP A 40 -37.00 -10.65 -37.76
N LYS A 41 -37.35 -11.77 -37.12
CA LYS A 41 -36.90 -12.10 -35.76
C LYS A 41 -35.42 -12.42 -35.68
N GLU A 42 -34.86 -13.06 -36.70
CA GLU A 42 -33.44 -13.32 -36.80
C GLU A 42 -32.64 -12.02 -36.96
N GLU A 43 -33.09 -11.09 -37.79
CA GLU A 43 -32.44 -9.76 -37.91
C GLU A 43 -32.52 -8.96 -36.60
N GLU A 44 -33.67 -8.94 -35.93
CA GLU A 44 -33.85 -8.26 -34.65
C GLU A 44 -32.98 -8.88 -33.54
N SER A 45 -32.95 -10.21 -33.46
CA SER A 45 -32.14 -10.97 -32.50
C SER A 45 -30.64 -10.80 -32.74
N ASN A 46 -30.18 -10.93 -33.99
CA ASN A 46 -28.77 -10.75 -34.38
C ASN A 46 -28.31 -9.31 -34.11
N GLY A 47 -29.16 -8.32 -34.38
CA GLY A 47 -28.90 -6.91 -34.05
C GLY A 47 -28.74 -6.67 -32.55
N ALA A 48 -29.56 -7.30 -31.71
CA ALA A 48 -29.46 -7.21 -30.25
C ALA A 48 -28.20 -7.90 -29.71
N GLN A 49 -27.87 -9.10 -30.20
CA GLN A 49 -26.69 -9.87 -29.79
C GLN A 49 -25.39 -9.16 -30.16
N ASN A 50 -25.29 -8.59 -31.37
CA ASN A 50 -24.12 -7.82 -31.79
C ASN A 50 -23.91 -6.57 -30.93
N LYS A 51 -24.98 -5.87 -30.55
CA LYS A 51 -24.89 -4.72 -29.63
C LYS A 51 -24.36 -5.16 -28.26
N ILE A 52 -24.84 -6.27 -27.71
CA ILE A 52 -24.34 -6.83 -26.45
C ILE A 52 -22.85 -7.16 -26.55
N TYR A 53 -22.43 -7.82 -27.64
CA TYR A 53 -21.03 -8.14 -27.87
C TYR A 53 -20.14 -6.89 -27.94
N LEU A 54 -20.60 -5.83 -28.61
CA LEU A 54 -19.89 -4.54 -28.67
C LEU A 54 -19.73 -3.90 -27.27
N TYR A 55 -20.75 -3.95 -26.42
CA TYR A 55 -20.65 -3.45 -25.05
C TYR A 55 -19.65 -4.26 -24.21
N ILE A 56 -19.62 -5.59 -24.36
CA ILE A 56 -18.65 -6.44 -23.67
C ILE A 56 -17.23 -6.09 -24.09
N VAL A 57 -16.97 -5.97 -25.40
CA VAL A 57 -15.65 -5.58 -25.93
C VAL A 57 -15.23 -4.21 -25.38
N PHE A 58 -16.15 -3.25 -25.33
CA PHE A 58 -15.88 -1.92 -24.78
C PHE A 58 -15.53 -1.96 -23.28
N ILE A 59 -16.25 -2.75 -22.48
CA ILE A 59 -15.96 -2.94 -21.05
C ILE A 59 -14.59 -3.60 -20.85
N VAL A 60 -14.24 -4.60 -21.68
CA VAL A 60 -12.93 -5.24 -21.62
C VAL A 60 -11.83 -4.23 -21.94
N ILE A 61 -11.99 -3.41 -22.99
CA ILE A 61 -11.03 -2.36 -23.33
C ILE A 61 -10.90 -1.34 -22.20
N LEU A 62 -12.01 -0.87 -21.62
CA LEU A 62 -11.99 0.06 -20.49
C LEU A 62 -11.29 -0.54 -19.27
N SER A 63 -11.54 -1.81 -18.96
CA SER A 63 -10.87 -2.47 -17.83
C SER A 63 -9.37 -2.59 -18.05
N LEU A 64 -8.92 -2.93 -19.27
CA LEU A 64 -7.50 -2.94 -19.63
C LEU A 64 -6.88 -1.54 -19.50
N VAL A 65 -7.58 -0.48 -19.95
CA VAL A 65 -7.13 0.91 -19.80
C VAL A 65 -7.00 1.29 -18.32
N ILE A 66 -8.00 0.98 -17.49
CA ILE A 66 -7.96 1.25 -16.04
C ILE A 66 -6.79 0.52 -15.40
N VAL A 67 -6.57 -0.75 -15.76
CA VAL A 67 -5.44 -1.54 -15.28
C VAL A 67 -4.11 -0.91 -15.69
N ILE A 68 -3.96 -0.48 -16.94
CA ILE A 68 -2.76 0.22 -17.43
C ILE A 68 -2.55 1.54 -16.68
N LEU A 69 -3.59 2.34 -16.47
CA LEU A 69 -3.52 3.60 -15.71
C LEU A 69 -3.15 3.34 -14.26
N PHE A 70 -3.75 2.33 -13.63
CA PHE A 70 -3.42 1.90 -12.29
C PHE A 70 -1.96 1.46 -12.19
N TYR A 71 -1.47 0.66 -13.14
CA TYR A 71 -0.06 0.26 -13.21
C TYR A 71 0.88 1.45 -13.41
N ARG A 72 0.55 2.40 -14.30
CA ARG A 72 1.35 3.62 -14.51
C ARG A 72 1.39 4.49 -13.25
N HIS A 73 0.24 4.67 -12.61
CA HIS A 73 0.12 5.45 -11.38
C HIS A 73 0.88 4.81 -10.22
N ASN A 74 0.73 3.50 -10.02
CA ASN A 74 1.48 2.76 -9.01
C ASN A 74 2.98 2.74 -9.29
N ARG A 75 3.41 2.77 -10.56
CA ARG A 75 4.83 2.81 -10.92
C ARG A 75 5.48 4.13 -10.55
N ALA A 76 4.80 5.26 -10.77
CA ALA A 76 5.31 6.59 -10.40
C ALA A 76 5.43 6.78 -8.87
N LEU A 77 4.48 6.24 -8.10
CA LEU A 77 4.53 6.27 -6.63
C LEU A 77 5.62 5.37 -6.02
N ARG A 78 6.10 4.36 -6.76
CA ARG A 78 7.19 3.48 -6.30
C ARG A 78 8.55 4.17 -6.42
N GLN A 79 8.81 4.88 -7.52
CA GLN A 79 10.10 5.54 -7.72
C GLN A 79 10.38 6.62 -6.68
N THR A 80 9.39 7.46 -6.36
CA THR A 80 9.54 8.50 -5.31
C THR A 80 9.67 7.91 -3.91
N LYS A 81 8.98 6.79 -3.62
CA LYS A 81 9.12 6.07 -2.35
C LYS A 81 10.48 5.39 -2.23
N ASP A 82 11.00 4.82 -3.30
CA ASP A 82 12.28 4.12 -3.30
C ASP A 82 13.46 5.09 -3.17
N GLU A 83 13.40 6.25 -3.82
CA GLU A 83 14.39 7.33 -3.66
C GLU A 83 14.39 7.87 -2.22
N PHE A 84 13.23 8.26 -1.68
CA PHE A 84 13.11 8.73 -0.30
C PHE A 84 13.51 7.66 0.73
N LYS A 85 13.18 6.39 0.47
CA LYS A 85 13.58 5.26 1.31
C LYS A 85 15.08 5.01 1.25
N SER A 86 15.70 5.19 0.08
CA SER A 86 17.15 5.03 -0.09
C SER A 86 17.94 6.15 0.60
N GLU A 87 17.49 7.41 0.49
CA GLU A 87 18.09 8.53 1.21
C GLU A 87 17.92 8.40 2.73
N ALA A 88 16.73 8.00 3.19
CA ALA A 88 16.47 7.71 4.61
C ALA A 88 17.32 6.54 5.12
N LEU A 89 17.52 5.49 4.30
CA LEU A 89 18.39 4.35 4.63
C LEU A 89 19.87 4.75 4.70
N LEU A 90 20.35 5.57 3.77
CA LEU A 90 21.73 6.04 3.75
C LEU A 90 22.02 6.97 4.94
N LEU A 91 21.10 7.89 5.25
CA LEU A 91 21.20 8.72 6.45
C LEU A 91 21.21 7.87 7.72
N LYS A 92 20.29 6.89 7.82
CA LYS A 92 20.24 5.95 8.95
C LYS A 92 21.52 5.13 9.07
N SER A 93 22.13 4.71 7.96
CA SER A 93 23.40 3.96 7.95
C SER A 93 24.56 4.82 8.44
N ARG A 94 24.70 6.07 7.96
CA ARG A 94 25.77 6.98 8.41
C ARG A 94 25.65 7.34 9.88
N ILE A 95 24.42 7.52 10.36
CA ILE A 95 24.14 7.73 11.77
C ILE A 95 24.51 6.46 12.56
N ASN A 96 24.17 5.28 12.06
CA ASN A 96 24.48 4.02 12.73
C ASN A 96 25.99 3.79 12.85
N ASP A 97 26.78 4.04 11.80
CA ASP A 97 28.23 3.85 11.84
C ASP A 97 28.92 4.82 12.82
N SER A 98 28.51 6.10 12.80
CA SER A 98 29.04 7.13 13.71
C SER A 98 28.62 6.87 15.16
N PHE A 99 27.40 6.36 15.36
CA PHE A 99 26.87 5.97 16.66
C PHE A 99 27.57 4.72 17.20
N ASP A 100 27.83 3.71 16.36
CA ASP A 100 28.55 2.50 16.74
C ASP A 100 30.00 2.79 17.12
N GLU A 101 30.68 3.69 16.39
CA GLU A 101 32.00 4.20 16.78
C GLU A 101 31.93 4.89 18.16
N LEU A 102 30.97 5.80 18.35
CA LEU A 102 30.79 6.55 19.58
C LEU A 102 30.52 5.63 20.79
N VAL A 103 29.64 4.65 20.62
CA VAL A 103 29.36 3.62 21.64
C VAL A 103 30.61 2.77 21.91
N GLY A 104 31.38 2.44 20.87
CA GLY A 104 32.65 1.73 21.00
C GLY A 104 33.67 2.50 21.86
N LEU A 105 33.80 3.81 21.66
CA LEU A 105 34.66 4.68 22.46
C LEU A 105 34.19 4.76 23.92
N ALA A 106 32.88 4.88 24.15
CA ALA A 106 32.31 4.89 25.49
C ALA A 106 32.61 3.60 26.26
N LYS A 107 32.42 2.44 25.61
CA LYS A 107 32.67 1.11 26.18
C LYS A 107 34.13 0.90 26.59
N LYS A 108 35.06 1.47 25.82
CA LYS A 108 36.50 1.43 26.10
C LYS A 108 36.94 2.49 27.11
N ASN A 109 36.04 3.37 27.56
CA ASN A 109 36.34 4.53 28.40
C ASN A 109 37.47 5.39 27.80
N ASP A 110 37.41 5.59 26.48
CA ASP A 110 38.41 6.33 25.72
C ASP A 110 38.30 7.84 26.00
N SER A 111 39.44 8.53 26.11
CA SER A 111 39.48 9.97 26.41
C SER A 111 38.93 10.84 25.26
N THR A 112 38.92 10.31 24.03
CA THR A 112 38.39 10.98 22.85
C THR A 112 36.87 10.89 22.74
N PHE A 113 36.22 10.04 23.55
CA PHE A 113 34.77 9.85 23.53
C PHE A 113 34.00 11.16 23.63
N LEU A 114 34.35 12.04 24.58
CA LEU A 114 33.63 13.30 24.76
C LEU A 114 33.77 14.24 23.56
N VAL A 115 34.94 14.27 22.93
CA VAL A 115 35.20 15.09 21.74
C VAL A 115 34.35 14.59 20.58
N ARG A 116 34.37 13.28 20.31
CA ARG A 116 33.53 12.66 19.29
C ARG A 116 32.04 12.82 19.56
N PHE A 117 31.64 12.74 20.82
CA PHE A 117 30.27 13.00 21.23
C PHE A 117 29.84 14.42 20.86
N GLN A 118 30.70 15.42 21.10
CA GLN A 118 30.42 16.83 20.77
C GLN A 118 30.38 17.08 19.26
N GLU A 119 31.14 16.33 18.46
CA GLU A 119 31.05 16.40 16.99
C GLU A 119 29.67 15.93 16.49
N ILE A 120 29.08 14.93 17.15
CA ILE A 120 27.77 14.35 16.79
C ILE A 120 26.61 15.14 17.42
N TYR A 121 26.79 15.65 18.64
CA TYR A 121 25.80 16.39 19.42
C TYR A 121 26.36 17.76 19.86
N PRO A 122 26.62 18.69 18.92
CA PRO A 122 27.31 19.95 19.21
C PRO A 122 26.59 20.84 20.22
N ASP A 123 25.26 20.80 20.23
CA ASP A 123 24.45 21.66 21.11
C ASP A 123 24.23 21.09 22.51
N PHE A 124 24.54 19.81 22.74
CA PHE A 124 24.22 19.15 24.00
C PHE A 124 25.03 19.69 25.18
N CYS A 125 26.37 19.71 25.06
CA CYS A 125 27.24 20.20 26.11
C CYS A 125 27.03 21.70 26.40
N PRO A 126 26.94 22.59 25.39
CA PRO A 126 26.60 24.00 25.61
C PRO A 126 25.30 24.18 26.39
N ARG A 127 24.22 23.50 26.00
CA ARG A 127 22.92 23.62 26.70
C ARG A 127 22.96 23.12 28.14
N LEU A 128 23.75 22.08 28.44
CA LEU A 128 23.99 21.66 29.82
C LEU A 128 24.77 22.71 30.63
N LEU A 129 25.74 23.37 30.01
CA LEU A 129 26.54 24.42 30.65
C LEU A 129 25.74 25.71 30.86
N GLU A 130 24.73 25.99 30.03
CA GLU A 130 23.76 27.07 30.28
C GLU A 130 22.96 26.85 31.56
N ILE A 131 22.55 25.60 31.82
CA ILE A 131 21.83 25.23 33.06
C ILE A 131 22.77 25.26 34.26
N ASN A 132 23.95 24.68 34.13
CA ASN A 132 24.95 24.66 35.19
C ASN A 132 26.37 24.80 34.65
N PRO A 133 26.96 26.01 34.70
CA PRO A 133 28.29 26.28 34.15
C PRO A 133 29.43 25.64 34.96
N LYS A 134 29.13 25.06 36.13
CA LYS A 134 30.13 24.39 36.99
C LYS A 134 30.32 22.91 36.66
N LEU A 135 29.67 22.40 35.61
CA LEU A 135 29.86 21.01 35.18
C LEU A 135 31.26 20.82 34.60
N GLY A 136 32.03 19.92 35.20
CA GLY A 136 33.35 19.55 34.70
C GLY A 136 33.30 18.53 33.55
N ALA A 137 34.42 18.33 32.85
CA ALA A 137 34.52 17.37 31.75
C ALA A 137 34.10 15.93 32.13
N SER A 138 34.45 15.46 33.34
CA SER A 138 34.02 14.13 33.83
C SER A 138 32.51 14.04 34.11
N GLU A 139 31.84 15.17 34.34
CA GLU A 139 30.38 15.22 34.50
C GLU A 139 29.70 15.29 33.14
N LEU A 140 30.24 16.09 32.20
CA LEU A 140 29.77 16.14 30.81
C LEU A 140 29.89 14.77 30.12
N THR A 141 31.01 14.08 30.33
CA THR A 141 31.21 12.69 29.86
C THR A 141 30.14 11.76 30.41
N PHE A 142 29.79 11.92 31.69
CA PHE A 142 28.77 11.11 32.33
C PHE A 142 27.36 11.44 31.81
N CYS A 143 27.05 12.71 31.56
CA CYS A 143 25.81 13.12 30.88
C CYS A 143 25.72 12.54 29.48
N ALA A 144 26.81 12.58 28.71
CA ALA A 144 26.90 12.00 27.37
C ALA A 144 26.62 10.49 27.40
N MET A 145 27.22 9.75 28.34
CA MET A 145 26.91 8.31 28.52
C MET A 145 25.43 8.05 28.83
N ILE A 146 24.78 8.90 29.63
CA ILE A 146 23.35 8.77 29.93
C ILE A 146 22.49 9.13 28.71
N LYS A 147 22.90 10.14 27.92
CA LYS A 147 22.23 10.53 26.67
C LYS A 147 22.28 9.42 25.62
N LEU A 148 23.34 8.61 25.62
CA LEU A 148 23.43 7.37 24.82
C LEU A 148 22.66 6.19 25.44
N ASN A 149 21.87 6.44 26.48
CA ASN A 149 21.02 5.47 27.17
C ASN A 149 21.78 4.30 27.83
N PHE A 150 23.03 4.50 28.24
CA PHE A 150 23.72 3.48 29.03
C PHE A 150 23.13 3.39 30.44
N THR A 151 22.88 2.16 30.88
CA THR A 151 22.42 1.88 32.23
C THR A 151 23.52 2.18 33.24
N SER A 152 23.15 2.42 34.50
CA SER A 152 24.13 2.59 35.58
C SER A 152 25.05 1.37 35.76
N LYS A 153 24.64 0.18 35.29
CA LYS A 153 25.43 -1.06 35.35
C LYS A 153 26.50 -1.05 34.26
N GLU A 154 26.12 -0.71 33.03
CA GLU A 154 27.05 -0.57 31.91
C GLU A 154 28.06 0.55 32.15
N ILE A 155 27.63 1.71 32.63
CA ILE A 155 28.57 2.80 32.93
C ILE A 155 29.57 2.38 34.02
N ALA A 156 29.12 1.62 35.02
CA ALA A 156 30.00 1.08 36.06
C ALA A 156 31.06 0.14 35.49
N GLU A 157 30.64 -0.73 34.58
CA GLU A 157 31.51 -1.66 33.86
C GLU A 157 32.53 -0.93 33.00
N TYR A 158 32.09 0.03 32.18
CA TYR A 158 32.96 0.75 31.24
C TYR A 158 33.95 1.66 31.97
N THR A 159 33.51 2.33 33.03
CA THR A 159 34.36 3.29 33.77
C THR A 159 35.12 2.65 34.93
N PHE A 160 35.00 1.32 35.12
CA PHE A 160 35.64 0.56 36.20
C PHE A 160 35.36 1.12 37.61
N ILE A 161 34.16 1.64 37.84
CA ILE A 161 33.73 2.13 39.15
C ILE A 161 32.57 1.31 39.70
N GLN A 162 32.39 1.32 41.01
CA GLN A 162 31.28 0.58 41.63
C GLN A 162 29.92 1.11 41.16
N HIS A 163 28.99 0.21 40.87
CA HIS A 163 27.62 0.54 40.47
C HIS A 163 26.93 1.51 41.44
N LYS A 164 27.12 1.32 42.76
CA LYS A 164 26.60 2.23 43.79
C LYS A 164 27.16 3.65 43.66
N SER A 165 28.44 3.79 43.30
CA SER A 165 29.07 5.09 43.04
C SER A 165 28.51 5.77 41.80
N VAL A 166 28.19 5.01 40.74
CA VAL A 166 27.48 5.52 39.56
C VAL A 166 26.11 6.08 39.94
N GLN A 167 25.33 5.33 40.71
CA GLN A 167 24.01 5.77 41.17
C GLN A 167 24.11 7.06 41.98
N GLN A 168 25.05 7.15 42.92
CA GLN A 168 25.29 8.38 43.68
C GLN A 168 25.70 9.55 42.78
N LYS A 169 26.56 9.32 41.78
CA LYS A 169 26.93 10.34 40.78
C LYS A 169 25.70 10.82 40.00
N LYS A 170 24.82 9.91 39.58
CA LYS A 170 23.54 10.22 38.93
C LYS A 170 22.62 11.06 39.82
N HIS A 171 22.48 10.72 41.10
CA HIS A 171 21.69 11.53 42.05
C HIS A 171 22.26 12.94 42.25
N ARG A 172 23.58 13.09 42.35
CA ARG A 172 24.24 14.40 42.46
C ARG A 172 24.02 15.24 41.20
N LEU A 173 24.19 14.62 40.02
CA LEU A 173 23.98 15.28 38.73
C LEU A 173 22.54 15.79 38.61
N ARG A 174 21.58 14.97 39.02
CA ARG A 174 20.16 15.33 39.03
C ARG A 174 19.89 16.62 39.83
N LYS A 175 20.46 16.73 41.03
CA LYS A 175 20.35 17.94 41.86
C LYS A 175 21.04 19.14 41.21
N LYS A 176 22.21 18.94 40.59
CA LYS A 176 22.95 20.00 39.89
C LYS A 176 22.19 20.56 38.68
N LEU A 177 21.40 19.75 38.01
CA LEU A 177 20.61 20.10 36.83
C LEU A 177 19.14 20.43 37.16
N ASN A 178 18.77 20.40 38.44
CA ASN A 178 17.41 20.63 38.92
C ASN A 178 16.32 19.75 38.26
N VAL A 179 16.64 18.48 37.99
CA VAL A 179 15.72 17.54 37.32
C VAL A 179 14.84 16.81 38.35
N PRO A 180 13.49 16.91 38.30
CA PRO A 180 12.58 16.30 39.28
C PRO A 180 12.68 14.77 39.29
N THR A 181 12.63 14.08 40.45
CA THR A 181 12.83 12.61 40.61
C THR A 181 11.96 11.72 39.72
N GLU A 182 10.77 12.20 39.37
CA GLU A 182 9.78 11.54 38.51
C GLU A 182 10.25 11.41 37.05
N GLN A 183 11.08 12.34 36.55
CA GLN A 183 11.45 12.42 35.13
C GLN A 183 12.72 11.62 34.81
N GLU A 184 12.71 10.68 33.87
CA GLU A 184 13.97 10.01 33.53
C GLU A 184 15.02 10.99 32.97
N LEU A 185 16.25 10.90 33.48
CA LEU A 185 17.32 11.83 33.11
C LEU A 185 17.68 11.71 31.62
N PHE A 186 17.49 10.53 31.03
CA PHE A 186 17.58 10.30 29.59
C PHE A 186 16.53 11.13 28.83
N ILE A 187 15.26 11.08 29.24
CA ILE A 187 14.18 11.86 28.63
C ILE A 187 14.45 13.37 28.73
N PHE A 188 14.95 13.83 29.88
CA PHE A 188 15.37 15.23 30.04
C PHE A 188 16.47 15.61 29.04
N PHE A 189 17.46 14.76 28.85
CA PHE A 189 18.53 14.95 27.87
C PHE A 189 18.08 14.81 26.41
N ASP A 190 16.97 14.12 26.14
CA ASP A 190 16.31 14.09 24.84
C ASP A 190 15.55 15.38 24.52
N SER A 191 15.04 16.07 25.53
CA SER A 191 14.38 17.37 25.36
C SER A 191 15.32 18.58 25.26
N LEU A 192 16.62 18.37 25.50
CA LEU A 192 17.68 19.37 25.38
C LEU A 192 18.12 19.48 23.92
#